data_AF-A0A355D8W3-F1
#
_entry.id   AF-A0A355D8W3-F1
#
_cell.length_a   1.000
_cell.length_b   1.000
_cell.length_c   1.000
_cell.angle_alpha   90.00
_cell.angle_beta   90.00
_cell.angle_gamma   90.00
#
_symmetry.space_group_name_H-M   'P 1'
#
loop_
_entity.id
_entity.type
_entity.pdbx_description
1 polymer ?
#
loop_
_entity_poly.entity_id
_entity_poly.type
_entity_poly.pdbx_seq_one_letter_code
_entity_poly.pdbx_strand_id
1 'polypeptide(L)'
;MKEKKRLTAFIMSLFLFATLVMPINITEAYAEDNDKTNNSQAVASDENSIETQLLEETNLSKVNKVVDIISFNDFHGNVLESGKNIGAAKLVGVVNEYKAKATTEYGVIPVSAGDLYQGTAISNLTTGKP
;
A
#
# COMPACT_ATOMS: atom_id res chain seq x y z
N MET A 1 43.00 -20.06 -7.01
CA MET A 1 41.90 -19.66 -6.09
C MET A 1 41.93 -18.18 -5.70
N LYS A 2 43.11 -17.55 -5.52
CA LYS A 2 43.26 -16.14 -5.13
C LYS A 2 42.73 -15.14 -6.18
N GLU A 3 43.01 -15.36 -7.46
CA GLU A 3 42.54 -14.50 -8.57
C GLU A 3 41.00 -14.44 -8.70
N LYS A 4 40.31 -15.59 -8.55
CA LYS A 4 38.84 -15.66 -8.59
C LYS A 4 38.20 -14.84 -7.48
N LYS A 5 38.78 -14.86 -6.26
CA LYS A 5 38.31 -14.07 -5.12
C LYS A 5 38.49 -12.56 -5.31
N ARG A 6 39.56 -12.15 -6.00
CA ARG A 6 39.82 -10.74 -6.34
C ARG A 6 38.85 -10.22 -7.40
N LEU A 7 38.53 -11.04 -8.39
CA LEU A 7 37.53 -10.70 -9.40
C LEU A 7 36.13 -10.55 -8.79
N THR A 8 35.71 -11.47 -7.91
CA THR A 8 34.42 -11.36 -7.21
C THR A 8 34.35 -10.09 -6.35
N ALA A 9 35.43 -9.76 -5.64
CA ALA A 9 35.50 -8.53 -4.85
C ALA A 9 35.38 -7.27 -5.72
N PHE A 10 36.03 -7.26 -6.89
CA PHE A 10 35.96 -6.15 -7.83
C PHE A 10 34.55 -5.96 -8.42
N ILE A 11 33.87 -7.06 -8.79
CA ILE A 11 32.49 -7.01 -9.30
C ILE A 11 31.53 -6.51 -8.22
N MET A 12 31.70 -6.94 -6.96
CA MET A 12 30.87 -6.49 -5.84
C MET A 12 31.08 -5.01 -5.52
N SER A 13 32.32 -4.50 -5.56
CA SER A 13 32.57 -3.07 -5.37
C SER A 13 31.98 -2.23 -6.50
N LEU A 14 32.02 -2.72 -7.74
CA LEU A 14 31.44 -2.03 -8.88
C LEU A 14 29.92 -1.92 -8.76
N PHE A 15 29.25 -2.98 -8.30
CA PHE A 15 27.82 -2.98 -8.02
C PHE A 15 27.45 -1.98 -6.92
N LEU A 16 28.19 -1.95 -5.81
CA LEU A 16 27.95 -0.96 -4.75
C LEU A 16 28.09 0.48 -5.26
N PHE A 17 29.13 0.78 -6.04
CA PHE A 17 29.33 2.12 -6.60
C PHE A 17 28.22 2.50 -7.60
N ALA A 18 27.75 1.55 -8.42
CA ALA A 18 26.67 1.80 -9.36
C ALA A 18 25.38 2.26 -8.67
N THR A 19 25.06 1.70 -7.50
CA THR A 19 23.87 2.11 -6.72
C THR A 19 23.96 3.53 -6.14
N LEU A 20 25.16 4.09 -5.98
CA LEU A 20 25.34 5.44 -5.44
C LEU A 20 25.14 6.54 -6.51
N VAL A 21 25.41 6.21 -7.77
CA VAL A 21 25.42 7.19 -8.88
C VAL A 21 24.11 7.20 -9.67
N MET A 22 23.31 6.14 -9.60
CA MET A 22 22.03 6.09 -10.31
C MET A 22 20.92 6.83 -9.54
N PRO A 23 20.17 7.74 -10.18
CA PRO A 23 19.00 8.37 -9.57
C PRO A 23 17.92 7.33 -9.31
N ILE A 24 17.31 7.39 -8.12
CA ILE A 24 16.20 6.52 -7.73
C ILE A 24 14.92 7.11 -8.35
N ASN A 25 14.35 6.42 -9.35
CA ASN A 25 13.04 6.79 -9.87
C ASN A 25 11.96 6.29 -8.90
N ILE A 26 11.37 7.22 -8.15
CA ILE A 26 10.24 6.93 -7.26
C ILE A 26 8.97 7.13 -8.10
N THR A 27 8.30 6.04 -8.46
CA THR A 27 6.94 6.11 -8.99
C THR A 27 6.00 6.24 -7.80
N GLU A 28 5.37 7.40 -7.68
CA GLU A 28 4.22 7.56 -6.80
C GLU A 28 3.03 6.84 -7.44
N ALA A 29 2.48 5.86 -6.73
CA ALA A 29 1.23 5.21 -7.12
C ALA A 29 0.08 6.15 -6.74
N TYR A 30 -0.45 6.87 -7.73
CA TYR A 30 -1.72 7.55 -7.59
C TYR A 30 -2.85 6.55 -7.81
N ALA A 31 -3.85 6.55 -6.92
CA ALA A 31 -5.09 5.82 -7.17
C ALA A 31 -5.76 6.46 -8.40
N GLU A 32 -5.86 5.69 -9.49
CA GLU A 32 -6.56 6.11 -10.69
C GLU A 32 -8.07 6.12 -10.41
N ASP A 33 -8.61 7.32 -10.20
CA ASP A 33 -10.05 7.52 -10.06
C ASP A 33 -10.68 7.31 -11.45
N ASN A 34 -11.32 6.16 -11.62
CA ASN A 34 -11.98 5.79 -12.86
C ASN A 34 -13.36 6.45 -12.92
N ASP A 35 -13.41 7.78 -12.95
CA ASP A 35 -14.66 8.48 -13.24
C ASP A 35 -14.85 8.59 -14.75
N LYS A 36 -15.45 7.53 -15.32
CA LYS A 36 -16.03 7.59 -16.67
C LYS A 36 -17.39 8.26 -16.58
N THR A 37 -17.44 9.58 -16.70
CA THR A 37 -18.64 10.27 -17.15
C THR A 37 -18.34 11.21 -18.31
N ASN A 38 -18.87 10.81 -19.47
CA ASN A 38 -18.89 11.53 -20.73
C ASN A 38 -19.50 12.92 -20.57
N ASN A 39 -18.90 13.94 -21.19
CA ASN A 39 -19.63 14.81 -22.11
C ASN A 39 -18.68 15.78 -22.82
N SER A 40 -18.26 15.39 -24.03
CA SER A 40 -18.06 16.38 -25.09
C SER A 40 -19.42 16.90 -25.51
N GLN A 41 -19.81 18.07 -24.99
CA GLN A 41 -20.78 18.94 -25.67
C GLN A 41 -20.28 20.37 -25.62
N ALA A 42 -19.80 20.82 -26.78
CA ALA A 42 -19.67 22.22 -27.09
C ALA A 42 -21.09 22.84 -27.12
N VAL A 43 -21.38 23.75 -26.19
CA VAL A 43 -22.50 24.68 -26.30
C VAL A 43 -21.95 26.06 -26.01
N ALA A 44 -22.08 26.94 -27.00
CA ALA A 44 -21.61 28.31 -26.98
C ALA A 44 -22.49 29.21 -26.10
N SER A 45 -21.91 30.39 -25.79
CA SER A 45 -22.52 31.66 -25.39
C SER A 45 -23.27 31.73 -24.06
N ASP A 46 -22.57 32.20 -23.02
CA ASP A 46 -23.02 33.33 -22.17
C ASP A 46 -21.94 33.68 -21.13
N GLU A 47 -21.36 34.88 -21.21
CA GLU A 47 -20.23 35.32 -20.37
C GLU A 47 -20.57 35.43 -18.87
N ASN A 48 -21.85 35.54 -18.49
CA ASN A 48 -22.30 35.55 -17.09
C ASN A 48 -22.44 34.15 -16.46
N SER A 49 -22.29 33.08 -17.25
CA SER A 49 -22.24 31.71 -16.70
C SER A 49 -20.85 31.36 -16.14
N ILE A 50 -19.81 32.07 -16.59
CA ILE A 50 -18.42 31.81 -16.19
C ILE A 50 -18.18 32.22 -14.74
N GLU A 51 -18.74 33.33 -14.27
CA GLU A 51 -18.53 33.79 -12.88
C GLU A 51 -19.17 32.85 -11.85
N THR A 52 -20.32 32.26 -12.20
CA THR A 52 -21.01 31.26 -11.35
C THR A 52 -20.30 29.91 -11.37
N GLN A 53 -19.76 29.49 -12.53
CA GLN A 53 -19.01 28.24 -12.68
C GLN A 53 -17.62 28.31 -12.03
N LEU A 54 -16.94 29.47 -12.08
CA LEU A 54 -15.64 29.68 -11.41
C LEU A 54 -15.77 29.67 -9.88
N LEU A 55 -16.90 30.17 -9.35
CA LEU A 55 -17.24 30.09 -7.92
C LEU A 55 -17.53 28.64 -7.48
N GLU A 56 -18.00 27.78 -8.40
CA GLU A 56 -18.23 26.35 -8.14
C GLU A 56 -16.93 25.53 -8.28
N GLU A 57 -16.06 25.89 -9.23
CA GLU A 57 -14.72 25.30 -9.42
C GLU A 57 -13.73 25.66 -8.29
N THR A 58 -13.86 26.85 -7.71
CA THR A 58 -13.08 27.24 -6.50
C THR A 58 -13.64 26.63 -5.21
N ASN A 59 -14.87 26.11 -5.26
CA ASN A 59 -15.44 25.18 -4.28
C ASN A 59 -15.16 23.71 -4.66
N LEU A 60 -14.09 23.43 -5.43
CA LEU A 60 -13.41 22.13 -5.34
C LEU A 60 -12.81 22.03 -3.94
N SER A 61 -13.72 21.79 -3.00
CA SER A 61 -13.49 21.39 -1.64
C SER A 61 -12.42 20.34 -1.74
N LYS A 62 -11.21 20.67 -1.29
CA LYS A 62 -10.13 19.69 -1.19
C LYS A 62 -10.59 18.70 -0.13
N VAL A 63 -11.34 17.73 -0.60
CA VAL A 63 -11.89 16.60 0.13
C VAL A 63 -10.68 15.85 0.67
N ASN A 64 -10.35 16.13 1.94
CA ASN A 64 -9.12 15.68 2.55
C ASN A 64 -9.34 14.23 2.99
N LYS A 65 -9.16 13.29 2.06
CA LYS A 65 -9.33 11.86 2.32
C LYS A 65 -8.27 11.41 3.33
N VAL A 66 -8.73 10.80 4.42
CA VAL A 66 -7.86 10.22 5.46
C VAL A 66 -7.71 8.74 5.19
N VAL A 67 -6.49 8.20 5.30
CA VAL A 67 -6.24 6.76 5.12
C VAL A 67 -5.44 6.23 6.31
N ASP A 68 -6.02 5.28 7.02
CA ASP A 68 -5.33 4.57 8.09
C ASP A 68 -4.66 3.30 7.56
N ILE A 69 -3.38 3.14 7.93
CA ILE A 69 -2.59 1.96 7.59
C ILE A 69 -2.48 1.09 8.85
N ILE A 70 -3.03 -0.12 8.79
CA ILE A 70 -2.97 -1.08 9.90
C ILE A 70 -1.89 -2.11 9.58
N SER A 71 -0.76 -2.02 10.28
CA SER A 71 0.36 -2.93 10.06
C SER A 71 0.43 -4.04 11.10
N PHE A 72 0.84 -5.23 10.66
CA PHE A 72 1.19 -6.35 11.53
C PHE A 72 2.38 -7.14 10.97
N ASN A 73 3.14 -7.78 11.85
CA ASN A 73 4.33 -8.56 11.51
C ASN A 73 4.48 -9.75 12.48
N ASP A 74 5.48 -10.59 12.23
CA ASP A 74 5.92 -11.66 13.14
C ASP A 74 4.78 -12.59 13.59
N PHE A 75 3.83 -12.85 12.68
CA PHE A 75 2.71 -13.72 12.98
C PHE A 75 3.17 -15.17 13.18
N HIS A 76 4.27 -15.58 12.53
CA HIS A 76 4.93 -16.88 12.75
C HIS A 76 3.97 -18.09 12.74
N GLY A 77 2.93 -18.03 11.91
CA GLY A 77 1.94 -19.09 11.80
C GLY A 77 1.07 -19.30 13.04
N ASN A 78 0.88 -18.29 13.89
CA ASN A 78 0.05 -18.37 15.10
C ASN A 78 -1.47 -18.37 14.77
N VAL A 79 -1.91 -19.38 14.01
CA VAL A 79 -3.30 -19.53 13.57
C VAL A 79 -4.25 -19.70 14.75
N LEU A 80 -3.86 -20.49 15.75
CA LEU A 80 -4.62 -20.71 16.98
C LEU A 80 -4.22 -19.70 18.06
N GLU A 81 -5.19 -19.39 18.92
CA GLU A 81 -4.93 -18.62 20.14
C GLU A 81 -4.08 -19.44 21.12
N SER A 82 -2.99 -18.86 21.59
CA SER A 82 -2.10 -19.50 22.56
C SER A 82 -1.25 -18.47 23.30
N GLY A 83 -1.38 -18.44 24.63
CA GLY A 83 -0.63 -17.52 25.48
C GLY A 83 -0.84 -16.06 25.07
N LYS A 84 0.24 -15.41 24.61
CA LYS A 84 0.21 -14.01 24.13
C LYS A 84 -0.26 -13.85 22.68
N ASN A 85 -0.38 -14.95 21.93
CA ASN A 85 -0.74 -14.92 20.53
C ASN A 85 -2.27 -15.01 20.37
N ILE A 86 -2.85 -13.98 19.77
CA ILE A 86 -4.32 -13.80 19.69
C ILE A 86 -5.01 -14.74 18.69
N GLY A 87 -4.25 -15.40 17.81
CA GLY A 87 -4.80 -16.24 16.74
C GLY A 87 -5.19 -15.44 15.49
N ALA A 88 -5.27 -16.14 14.34
CA ALA A 88 -5.67 -15.54 13.07
C ALA A 88 -7.10 -14.98 13.11
N ALA A 89 -8.03 -15.70 13.75
CA ALA A 89 -9.44 -15.33 13.79
C ALA A 89 -9.67 -13.98 14.49
N LYS A 90 -9.01 -13.73 15.63
CA LYS A 90 -9.12 -12.45 16.35
C LYS A 90 -8.41 -11.33 15.61
N LEU A 91 -7.22 -11.60 15.05
CA LEU A 91 -6.50 -10.62 14.22
C LEU A 91 -7.37 -10.12 13.06
N VAL A 92 -7.96 -11.05 12.30
CA VAL A 92 -8.87 -10.72 11.19
C VAL A 92 -10.13 -10.01 11.69
N GLY A 93 -10.66 -10.40 12.86
CA GLY A 93 -11.79 -9.72 13.49
C GLY A 93 -11.52 -8.23 13.73
N VAL A 94 -10.36 -7.90 14.32
CA VAL A 94 -9.95 -6.51 14.54
C VAL A 94 -9.76 -5.78 13.20
N VAL A 95 -9.04 -6.38 12.24
CA VAL A 95 -8.86 -5.78 10.90
C VAL A 95 -10.20 -5.47 10.25
N ASN A 96 -11.16 -6.38 10.32
CA ASN A 96 -12.50 -6.18 9.75
C ASN A 96 -13.29 -5.08 10.48
N GLU A 97 -13.13 -4.95 11.80
CA GLU A 97 -13.75 -3.86 12.57
C GLU A 97 -13.28 -2.49 12.07
N TYR A 98 -11.98 -2.33 11.82
CA TYR A 98 -11.46 -1.08 11.27
C TYR A 98 -11.89 -0.87 9.82
N LYS A 99 -11.84 -1.92 8.99
CA LYS A 99 -12.33 -1.82 7.60
C LYS A 99 -13.82 -1.44 7.53
N ALA A 100 -14.63 -1.85 8.49
CA ALA A 100 -16.04 -1.47 8.56
C ALA A 100 -16.27 0.02 8.84
N LYS A 101 -15.25 0.75 9.34
CA LYS A 101 -15.31 2.21 9.55
C LYS A 101 -15.06 2.99 8.25
N ALA A 102 -14.67 2.32 7.16
CA ALA A 102 -14.35 2.97 5.90
C ALA A 102 -15.56 3.72 5.30
N THR A 103 -15.32 4.93 4.81
CA THR A 103 -16.29 5.78 4.12
C THR A 103 -15.68 6.28 2.80
N THR A 104 -16.40 7.14 2.08
CA THR A 104 -15.85 7.82 0.88
C THR A 104 -14.67 8.74 1.23
N GLU A 105 -14.60 9.20 2.48
CA GLU A 105 -13.62 10.16 3.01
C GLU A 105 -12.55 9.53 3.90
N TYR A 106 -12.76 8.29 4.34
CA TYR A 106 -11.89 7.59 5.27
C TYR A 106 -11.63 6.16 4.77
N GLY A 107 -10.39 5.87 4.41
CA GLY A 107 -9.94 4.56 3.97
C GLY A 107 -9.18 3.81 5.07
N VAL A 108 -9.20 2.48 5.00
CA VAL A 108 -8.38 1.62 5.87
C VAL A 108 -7.67 0.58 5.02
N ILE A 109 -6.34 0.51 5.15
CA ILE A 109 -5.49 -0.43 4.40
C ILE A 109 -4.73 -1.31 5.39
N PRO A 110 -5.08 -2.61 5.52
CA PRO A 110 -4.26 -3.54 6.26
C PRO A 110 -3.02 -3.94 5.45
N VAL A 111 -1.85 -3.91 6.09
CA VAL A 111 -0.56 -4.30 5.49
C VAL A 111 0.18 -5.27 6.41
N SER A 112 0.93 -6.19 5.82
CA SER A 112 1.85 -7.05 6.55
C SER A 112 3.30 -6.65 6.26
N ALA A 113 4.14 -6.59 7.29
CA ALA A 113 5.58 -6.36 7.13
C ALA A 113 6.40 -7.66 6.95
N GLY A 114 5.73 -8.81 6.79
CA GLY A 114 6.39 -10.11 6.62
C GLY A 114 6.43 -10.96 7.89
N ASP A 115 7.23 -12.03 7.82
CA ASP A 115 7.38 -13.07 8.85
C ASP A 115 6.05 -13.67 9.34
N LEU A 116 5.18 -13.98 8.37
CA LEU A 116 3.84 -14.48 8.65
C LEU A 116 3.76 -15.98 8.88
N TYR A 117 4.68 -16.71 8.27
CA TYR A 117 4.65 -18.17 8.22
C TYR A 117 5.74 -18.75 9.11
N GLN A 118 5.62 -20.05 9.39
CA GLN A 118 6.58 -20.84 10.17
C GLN A 118 6.74 -20.35 11.62
N GLY A 119 6.87 -21.31 12.54
CA GLY A 119 6.90 -21.02 13.99
C GLY A 119 5.84 -21.76 14.80
N THR A 120 4.86 -22.37 14.11
CA THR A 120 3.93 -23.34 14.70
C THR A 120 3.89 -24.65 13.92
N ALA A 121 3.47 -25.72 14.60
CA ALA A 121 3.29 -27.04 13.98
C ALA A 121 2.29 -26.99 12.83
N ILE A 122 1.19 -26.24 12.98
CA ILE A 122 0.17 -26.08 11.94
C ILE A 122 0.81 -25.48 10.69
N SER A 123 1.42 -24.30 10.81
CA SER A 123 2.02 -23.60 9.66
C SER A 123 3.10 -24.43 8.97
N ASN A 124 3.93 -25.15 9.73
CA ASN A 124 5.00 -25.98 9.18
C ASN A 124 4.47 -27.22 8.44
N LEU A 125 3.53 -27.96 9.04
CA LEU A 125 2.98 -29.18 8.45
C LEU A 125 2.11 -28.92 7.22
N THR A 126 1.47 -27.75 7.17
CA THR A 126 0.60 -27.35 6.05
C THR A 126 1.30 -26.40 5.08
N THR A 127 2.62 -26.24 5.19
CA THR A 127 3.44 -25.36 4.32
C THR A 127 2.86 -23.95 4.15
N GLY A 128 2.37 -23.36 5.26
CA GLY A 128 1.82 -21.99 5.26
C GLY A 128 0.45 -21.81 4.59
N LYS A 129 -0.27 -22.89 4.27
CA LYS A 129 -1.62 -22.81 3.68
C LYS A 129 -2.67 -22.07 4.55
N PRO A 130 -2.77 -22.31 5.87
CA PRO A 130 -3.69 -21.62 6.75
C PRO A 130 -3.13 -20.30 7.27
#